data_AF-A0A258XFE6-F1
#
_entry.id   AF-A0A258XFE6-F1
#
_cell.length_a   1.000
_cell.length_b   1.000
_cell.length_c   1.000
_cell.angle_alpha   90.00
_cell.angle_beta   90.00
_cell.angle_gamma   90.00
#
_symmetry.space_group_name_H-M   'P 1'
#
loop_
_entity.id
_entity.type
_entity.pdbx_description
1 polymer ?
#
loop_
_entity_poly.entity_id
_entity_poly.type
_entity_poly.pdbx_seq_one_letter_code
_entity_poly.pdbx_strand_id
1 'polypeptide(L)'
;MLLDAWIKRHNGSHYDRDGDWAASGNLHPGLLAAMLNHAYLQLPPPKSAGREQFNPEWLETTLANLDHAVAPADVQATLLEFTAISLC
;
A
#
# COMPACT_ATOMS: atom_id res chain seq x y z
N MET A 1 -7.19 -3.45 -5.15
CA MET A 1 -7.75 -3.92 -3.86
C MET A 1 -7.29 -3.07 -2.68
N LEU A 2 -5.98 -2.99 -2.36
CA LEU A 2 -5.52 -2.15 -1.24
C LEU A 2 -5.74 -0.65 -1.50
N LEU A 3 -5.36 -0.17 -2.69
CA LEU A 3 -5.65 1.21 -3.14
C LEU A 3 -7.14 1.56 -3.02
N ASP A 4 -8.02 0.67 -3.51
CA ASP A 4 -9.47 0.85 -3.44
C ASP A 4 -10.00 0.85 -2.00
N ALA A 5 -9.49 -0.06 -1.17
CA ALA A 5 -9.88 -0.15 0.23
C ALA A 5 -9.45 1.11 1.01
N TRP A 6 -8.26 1.62 0.73
CA TRP A 6 -7.71 2.80 1.40
C TRP A 6 -8.47 4.08 1.02
N ILE A 7 -8.68 4.33 -0.28
CA ILE A 7 -9.45 5.51 -0.71
C ILE A 7 -10.92 5.44 -0.26
N LYS A 8 -11.51 4.24 -0.23
CA LYS A 8 -12.87 4.07 0.30
C LYS A 8 -12.96 4.43 1.77
N ARG A 9 -11.95 4.07 2.57
CA ARG A 9 -11.89 4.39 3.99
C ARG A 9 -11.79 5.89 4.25
N HIS A 10 -10.99 6.61 3.47
CA HIS A 10 -10.67 8.03 3.74
C HIS A 10 -11.58 9.01 3.01
N ASN A 11 -11.95 8.72 1.76
CA ASN A 11 -12.66 9.64 0.88
C ASN A 11 -14.05 9.12 0.48
N GLY A 12 -14.44 7.92 0.92
CA GLY A 12 -15.71 7.27 0.55
C GLY A 12 -15.79 6.81 -0.92
N SER A 13 -14.77 7.10 -1.73
CA SER A 13 -14.72 6.75 -3.15
C SER A 13 -14.39 5.28 -3.35
N HIS A 14 -14.94 4.66 -4.39
CA HIS A 14 -14.73 3.23 -4.62
C HIS A 14 -13.34 2.86 -5.15
N TYR A 15 -12.69 3.80 -5.84
CA TYR A 15 -11.34 3.66 -6.40
C TYR A 15 -10.75 5.06 -6.57
N ASP A 16 -9.43 5.11 -6.74
CA ASP A 16 -8.68 6.34 -7.02
C ASP A 16 -8.69 6.61 -8.52
N ARG A 17 -9.48 7.60 -8.93
CA ARG A 17 -9.67 7.91 -10.33
C ARG A 17 -8.38 8.48 -10.89
N ASP A 18 -7.89 7.85 -11.95
CA ASP A 18 -6.66 8.24 -12.66
C ASP A 18 -5.39 8.31 -11.78
N GLY A 19 -5.47 7.81 -10.53
CA GLY A 19 -4.42 7.96 -9.52
C GLY A 19 -4.28 9.39 -8.97
N ASP A 20 -5.29 10.24 -9.14
CA ASP A 20 -5.23 11.66 -8.77
C ASP A 20 -4.96 11.86 -7.27
N TRP A 21 -5.55 11.04 -6.40
CA TRP A 21 -5.32 11.17 -4.97
C TRP A 21 -3.92 10.70 -4.57
N ALA A 22 -3.47 9.57 -5.13
CA ALA A 22 -2.08 9.11 -5.00
C ALA A 22 -1.09 10.19 -5.47
N ALA A 23 -1.35 10.84 -6.61
CA ALA A 23 -0.51 11.89 -7.18
C ALA A 23 -0.47 13.17 -6.33
N SER A 24 -1.48 13.39 -5.49
CA SER A 24 -1.49 14.51 -4.54
C SER A 24 -0.60 14.28 -3.30
N GLY A 25 -0.27 13.01 -3.02
CA GLY A 25 0.58 12.62 -1.90
C GLY A 25 2.05 12.57 -2.26
N ASN A 26 2.89 12.43 -1.24
CA ASN A 26 4.32 12.20 -1.39
C ASN A 26 4.64 10.74 -1.05
N LEU A 27 5.56 10.15 -1.81
CA LEU A 27 6.08 8.84 -1.49
C LEU A 27 6.73 8.85 -0.11
N HIS A 28 6.34 7.92 0.76
CA HIS A 28 6.95 7.76 2.09
C HIS A 28 7.97 6.61 2.06
N PRO A 29 9.30 6.88 2.06
CA PRO A 29 10.31 5.84 1.86
C PRO A 29 10.33 4.75 2.95
N GLY A 30 10.10 5.13 4.22
CA GLY A 30 10.08 4.18 5.34
C GLY A 30 8.95 3.15 5.21
N LEU A 31 7.73 3.62 4.98
CA LEU A 31 6.57 2.79 4.64
C LEU A 31 6.83 1.90 3.40
N LEU A 32 7.38 2.45 2.32
CA LEU A 32 7.69 1.65 1.12
C LEU A 32 8.65 0.50 1.45
N ALA A 33 9.75 0.80 2.15
CA ALA A 33 10.72 -0.19 2.56
C ALA A 33 10.11 -1.27 3.47
N ALA A 34 9.25 -0.87 4.42
CA ALA A 34 8.55 -1.80 5.30
C ALA A 34 7.64 -2.76 4.52
N MET A 35 6.91 -2.26 3.52
CA MET A 35 6.05 -3.09 2.67
C MET A 35 6.84 -4.03 1.75
N LEU A 36 7.92 -3.55 1.14
CA LEU A 36 8.78 -4.36 0.28
C LEU A 36 9.53 -5.47 1.04
N ASN A 37 9.69 -5.33 2.36
CA ASN A 37 10.27 -6.36 3.21
C ASN A 37 9.31 -7.52 3.54
N HIS A 38 8.09 -7.53 2.99
CA HIS A 38 7.12 -8.59 3.26
C HIS A 38 7.60 -9.96 2.73
N ALA A 39 7.58 -10.99 3.59
CA ALA A 39 8.15 -12.32 3.30
C ALA A 39 7.62 -12.97 2.02
N TYR A 40 6.34 -12.73 1.68
CA TYR A 40 5.74 -13.23 0.43
C TYR A 40 6.52 -12.80 -0.82
N LEU A 41 7.07 -11.58 -0.85
CA LEU A 41 7.80 -11.07 -2.01
C LEU A 41 9.10 -11.84 -2.25
N GLN A 42 9.67 -12.47 -1.22
CA GLN A 42 10.89 -13.25 -1.28
C GLN A 42 10.70 -14.72 -1.72
N LEU A 43 9.45 -15.20 -1.84
CA LEU A 43 9.17 -16.58 -2.24
C LEU A 43 9.46 -16.81 -3.74
N PRO A 44 10.01 -17.98 -4.14
CA PRO A 44 10.20 -18.33 -5.56
C PRO A 44 8.86 -18.70 -6.23
N PRO A 45 8.75 -18.57 -7.57
CA PRO A 45 7.58 -19.04 -8.30
C PRO A 45 7.51 -20.59 -8.37
N PRO A 46 6.30 -21.18 -8.50
CA PRO A 46 5.00 -20.51 -8.58
C PRO A 46 4.48 -20.09 -7.20
N LYS A 47 3.98 -18.85 -7.11
CA LYS A 47 3.30 -18.30 -5.93
C LYS A 47 2.09 -17.47 -6.36
N SER A 48 1.06 -17.41 -5.52
CA SER A 48 -0.12 -16.57 -5.72
C SER A 48 -0.33 -15.69 -4.49
N ALA A 49 -0.66 -14.42 -4.71
CA ALA A 49 -0.95 -13.48 -3.64
C ALA A 49 -2.47 -13.39 -3.51
N GLY A 50 -3.00 -13.79 -2.36
CA GLY A 50 -4.40 -13.63 -2.02
C GLY A 50 -4.63 -12.45 -1.07
N ARG A 51 -5.87 -12.34 -0.60
CA ARG A 51 -6.25 -11.41 0.48
C ARG A 51 -5.61 -11.73 1.82
N GLU A 52 -4.97 -12.89 1.94
CA GLU A 52 -4.30 -13.31 3.18
C GLU A 52 -2.96 -12.60 3.37
N GLN A 53 -2.31 -12.17 2.27
CA GLN A 53 -0.98 -11.58 2.29
C GLN A 53 -1.05 -10.05 2.32
N PHE A 54 -1.96 -9.46 1.55
CA PHE A 54 -2.08 -8.02 1.39
C PHE A 54 -3.53 -7.57 1.61
N ASN A 55 -3.85 -7.14 2.84
CA ASN A 55 -5.19 -6.71 3.24
C ASN A 55 -5.13 -5.46 4.14
N PRO A 56 -6.28 -4.81 4.43
CA PRO A 56 -6.29 -3.61 5.25
C PRO A 56 -5.69 -3.80 6.65
N GLU A 57 -5.87 -4.95 7.29
CA GLU A 57 -5.30 -5.22 8.63
C GLU A 57 -3.77 -5.25 8.61
N TRP A 58 -3.19 -5.87 7.58
CA TRP A 58 -1.75 -5.85 7.33
C TRP A 58 -1.23 -4.42 7.12
N LEU A 59 -1.95 -3.60 6.33
CA LEU A 59 -1.58 -2.21 6.10
C LEU A 59 -1.61 -1.40 7.40
N GLU A 60 -2.68 -1.52 8.19
CA GLU A 60 -2.81 -0.84 9.49
C GLU A 60 -1.68 -1.25 10.46
N THR A 61 -1.35 -2.54 10.50
CA THR A 61 -0.23 -3.05 11.31
C THR A 61 1.11 -2.47 10.83
N THR A 62 1.31 -2.39 9.51
CA THR A 62 2.53 -1.82 8.92
C THR A 62 2.65 -0.33 9.25
N LEU A 63 1.55 0.43 9.17
CA LEU A 63 1.51 1.85 9.52
C LEU A 63 1.74 2.09 11.01
N ALA A 64 1.18 1.24 11.88
CA ALA A 64 1.35 1.34 13.33
C ALA A 64 2.79 1.08 13.80
N ASN A 65 3.59 0.37 13.01
CA ASN A 65 5.00 0.09 13.29
C ASN A 65 5.95 1.21 12.83
N LEU A 66 5.43 2.28 12.21
CA LEU A 66 6.24 3.45 11.85
C LEU A 66 6.39 4.40 13.04
N ASP A 67 7.54 5.07 13.12
CA ASP A 67 7.83 6.04 14.19
C ASP A 67 6.88 7.25 14.17
N HIS A 68 6.30 7.56 13.01
CA HIS A 68 5.44 8.72 12.79
C HIS A 68 4.21 8.36 11.96
N ALA A 69 3.12 9.05 12.23
CA ALA A 69 1.91 8.95 11.43
C ALA A 69 2.15 9.49 10.01
N VAL A 70 1.69 8.74 9.02
CA VAL A 70 1.80 9.08 7.60
C VAL A 70 0.46 9.65 7.14
N ALA A 71 0.49 10.74 6.36
CA ALA A 71 -0.73 11.33 5.84
C ALA A 71 -1.46 10.34 4.91
N PRO A 72 -2.80 10.27 4.91
CA PRO A 72 -3.53 9.30 4.09
C PRO A 72 -3.22 9.36 2.58
N ALA A 73 -3.01 10.56 2.03
CA ALA A 73 -2.60 10.72 0.64
C ALA A 73 -1.19 10.16 0.37
N ASP A 74 -0.26 10.32 1.30
CA ASP A 74 1.10 9.77 1.21
C ASP A 74 1.09 8.24 1.29
N VAL A 75 0.20 7.67 2.13
CA VAL A 75 -0.04 6.21 2.15
C VAL A 75 -0.57 5.73 0.80
N GLN A 76 -1.52 6.44 0.20
CA GLN A 76 -2.04 6.12 -1.13
C GLN A 76 -0.93 6.18 -2.21
N ALA A 77 -0.12 7.24 -2.22
CA ALA A 77 1.03 7.39 -3.10
C ALA A 77 2.01 6.20 -2.96
N THR A 78 2.29 5.82 -1.72
CA THR A 78 3.23 4.73 -1.41
C THR A 78 2.67 3.35 -1.78
N LEU A 79 1.36 3.13 -1.61
CA LEU A 79 0.69 1.89 -2.05
C LEU A 79 0.74 1.73 -3.58
N LEU A 80 0.61 2.84 -4.32
CA LEU A 80 0.70 2.85 -5.78
C LEU A 80 2.11 2.43 -6.22
N GLU A 81 3.14 3.05 -5.64
CA GLU A 81 4.54 2.73 -5.91
C GLU A 81 4.88 1.28 -5.56
N PHE A 82 4.46 0.82 -4.37
CA PHE A 82 4.62 -0.57 -3.96
C PHE A 82 4.04 -1.56 -4.97
N THR A 83 2.84 -1.27 -5.47
CA THR A 83 2.18 -2.11 -6.47
C THR A 83 2.99 -2.16 -7.76
N ALA A 84 3.47 -1.01 -8.25
CA ALA A 84 4.30 -0.94 -9.45
C ALA A 84 5.61 -1.73 -9.30
N ILE A 85 6.33 -1.56 -8.19
CA ILE A 85 7.61 -2.26 -7.93
C ILE A 85 7.42 -3.76 -7.77
N SER A 86 6.38 -4.21 -7.05
CA SER A 86 6.20 -5.62 -6.71
C SER A 86 5.82 -6.54 -7.89
N LEU A 87 5.42 -5.94 -9.02
CA LEU A 87 5.04 -6.64 -10.25
C LEU A 87 6.18 -6.70 -11.28
N CYS A 88 7.27 -5.95 -11.07
CA CYS A 88 8.48 -5.98 -11.91
C CYS A 88 9.42 -7.11 -11.48
#